data_AF-A0A9P0PEA9-F1
#
_entry.id   AF-A0A9P0PEA9-F1
#
_cell.length_a   1.000
_cell.length_b   1.000
_cell.length_c   1.000
_cell.angle_alpha   90.00
_cell.angle_beta   90.00
_cell.angle_gamma   90.00
#
_symmetry.space_group_name_H-M   'P 1'
#
loop_
_entity.id
_entity.type
_entity.pdbx_description
1 polymer ?
#
loop_
_entity_poly.entity_id
_entity_poly.type
_entity_poly.pdbx_seq_one_letter_code
_entity_poly.pdbx_strand_id
1 'polypeptide(L)'
;MIVLSTTEELHKYISAQQLTPDLGGTLPYNHEDWIQQRIELETFSAIAQQISNSLDDFTKTIEEGELPNDVDSTQQLLDKHTLIYSDLKKEILSVAKHGEDLLSSIKEKKLAMYGDESQFPDPSGNIFAVERLLVQLEGTEKAFDDFWQFHSSKLRHCLDLRRFEQDFRELQVKFESHLKTISEAVESGETVESIDQLIRQTRVFEKLCIGDIDRADEVISSGQHLVNINSCPRECVEPKCTELIRVRNLLLDRLTKRIEALTATRTLLERIDNANHWCATGVEILASQKIEQCSNSPELAERYVLEIKEFISSSKDFTCNFPKETASPEAKALVTQASLTPTYS
;
A
#
# COMPACT_ATOMS: atom_id res chain seq x y z
N MET A 1 -61.78 -42.93 40.67
CA MET A 1 -60.65 -43.75 40.20
C MET A 1 -61.25 -44.85 39.35
N ILE A 2 -61.08 -44.78 38.03
CA ILE A 2 -61.54 -45.86 37.14
C ILE A 2 -60.43 -46.92 37.18
N VAL A 3 -60.73 -48.10 37.72
CA VAL A 3 -59.82 -49.24 37.72
C VAL A 3 -60.27 -50.15 36.57
N LEU A 4 -59.46 -50.21 35.53
CA LEU A 4 -59.71 -51.05 34.35
C LEU A 4 -59.09 -52.41 34.62
N SER A 5 -59.87 -53.48 34.47
CA SER A 5 -59.45 -54.85 34.81
C SER A 5 -59.07 -55.67 33.59
N THR A 6 -59.42 -55.20 32.38
CA THR A 6 -59.12 -55.85 31.10
C THR A 6 -58.77 -54.84 30.00
N THR A 7 -58.04 -55.27 28.98
CA THR A 7 -57.71 -54.47 27.78
C THR A 7 -58.95 -54.04 27.00
N GLU A 8 -60.03 -54.82 27.05
CA GLU A 8 -61.33 -54.47 26.44
C GLU A 8 -62.00 -53.26 27.10
N GLU A 9 -61.82 -53.07 28.41
CA GLU A 9 -62.33 -51.89 29.11
C GLU A 9 -61.50 -50.64 28.79
N LEU A 10 -60.19 -50.80 28.52
CA LEU A 10 -59.30 -49.72 28.08
C LEU A 10 -59.72 -49.16 26.70
N HIS A 11 -60.10 -50.04 25.78
CA HIS A 11 -60.54 -49.63 24.44
C HIS A 11 -61.88 -48.88 24.40
N LYS A 12 -62.64 -48.86 25.50
CA LYS A 12 -63.84 -48.01 25.64
C LYS A 12 -63.49 -46.52 25.80
N TYR A 13 -62.25 -46.22 26.19
CA TYR A 13 -61.79 -44.85 26.46
C TYR A 13 -60.67 -44.42 25.51
N ILE A 14 -59.87 -45.35 24.99
CA ILE A 14 -58.69 -45.08 24.14
C ILE A 14 -58.75 -45.96 22.90
N SER A 15 -58.58 -45.37 21.71
CA SER A 15 -58.55 -46.14 20.47
C SER A 15 -57.38 -47.12 20.45
N ALA A 16 -57.57 -48.32 19.89
CA ALA A 16 -56.49 -49.28 19.67
C ALA A 16 -55.33 -48.68 18.85
N GLN A 17 -55.61 -47.72 17.97
CA GLN A 17 -54.59 -47.01 17.17
C GLN A 17 -53.68 -46.08 18.00
N GLN A 18 -54.03 -45.80 19.25
CA GLN A 18 -53.27 -44.94 20.16
C GLN A 18 -52.48 -45.75 21.19
N LEU A 19 -52.59 -47.08 21.16
CA LEU A 19 -51.94 -48.00 22.10
C LEU A 19 -50.90 -48.82 21.36
N THR A 20 -49.78 -49.07 22.00
CA THR A 20 -48.71 -49.94 21.49
C THR A 20 -49.13 -51.42 21.56
N PRO A 21 -48.48 -52.33 20.82
CA PRO A 21 -48.91 -53.74 20.73
C PRO A 21 -48.86 -54.48 22.07
N ASP A 22 -47.96 -54.09 22.96
CA ASP A 22 -47.83 -54.59 24.34
C ASP A 22 -49.03 -54.23 25.24
N LEU A 23 -49.80 -53.20 24.86
CA LEU A 23 -51.05 -52.77 25.52
C LEU A 23 -52.29 -53.18 24.73
N GLY A 24 -52.16 -54.05 23.72
CA GLY A 24 -53.27 -54.55 22.89
C GLY A 24 -53.69 -53.60 21.76
N GLY A 25 -52.88 -52.60 21.43
CA GLY A 25 -53.15 -51.68 20.32
C GLY A 25 -52.40 -51.98 19.02
N THR A 26 -52.50 -51.03 18.08
CA THR A 26 -51.92 -51.12 16.72
C THR A 26 -50.93 -50.00 16.42
N LEU A 27 -50.54 -49.19 17.41
CA LEU A 27 -49.57 -48.12 17.26
C LEU A 27 -48.16 -48.72 17.08
N PRO A 28 -47.47 -48.51 15.94
CA PRO A 28 -46.11 -48.98 15.75
C PRO A 28 -45.15 -48.30 16.74
N TYR A 29 -44.53 -49.08 17.62
CA TYR A 29 -43.54 -48.58 18.59
C TYR A 29 -42.39 -49.58 18.75
N ASN A 30 -41.17 -49.08 18.67
CA ASN A 30 -39.96 -49.81 19.02
C ASN A 30 -39.16 -48.98 20.03
N HIS A 31 -38.99 -49.53 21.23
CA HIS A 31 -38.30 -48.86 22.32
C HIS A 31 -36.81 -48.64 22.01
N GLU A 32 -36.17 -49.60 21.35
CA GLU A 32 -34.75 -49.53 20.98
C GLU A 32 -34.49 -48.45 19.94
N ASP A 33 -35.35 -48.35 18.92
CA ASP A 33 -35.28 -47.28 17.91
C ASP A 33 -35.51 -45.90 18.54
N TRP A 34 -36.46 -45.79 19.48
CA TRP A 34 -36.73 -44.53 20.19
C TRP A 34 -35.53 -44.09 21.03
N ILE A 35 -34.90 -45.02 21.78
CA ILE A 35 -33.69 -44.74 22.54
C ILE A 35 -32.56 -44.29 21.60
N GLN A 36 -32.34 -45.01 20.50
CA GLN A 36 -31.27 -44.71 19.56
C GLN A 36 -31.43 -43.31 18.95
N GLN A 37 -32.65 -42.94 18.52
CA GLN A 37 -32.94 -41.60 18.03
C GLN A 37 -32.68 -40.52 19.10
N ARG A 38 -32.99 -40.80 20.36
CA ARG A 38 -32.76 -39.87 21.46
C ARG A 38 -31.26 -39.66 21.70
N ILE A 39 -30.47 -40.73 21.67
CA ILE A 39 -29.01 -40.69 21.81
C ILE A 39 -28.38 -39.88 20.66
N GLU A 40 -28.81 -40.11 19.41
CA GLU A 40 -28.32 -39.37 18.24
C GLU A 40 -28.66 -37.88 18.34
N LEU A 41 -29.89 -37.53 18.75
CA LEU A 41 -30.29 -36.14 18.99
C LEU A 41 -29.47 -35.48 20.12
N GLU A 42 -29.25 -36.19 21.24
CA GLU A 42 -28.45 -35.66 22.35
C GLU A 42 -26.99 -35.47 21.93
N THR A 43 -26.44 -36.38 21.13
CA THR A 43 -25.10 -36.27 20.54
C THR A 43 -25.00 -35.05 19.63
N PHE A 44 -25.96 -34.88 18.70
CA PHE A 44 -26.02 -33.71 17.83
C PHE A 44 -26.11 -32.40 18.65
N SER A 45 -26.97 -32.35 19.66
CA SER A 45 -27.11 -31.19 20.54
C SER A 45 -25.82 -30.89 21.32
N ALA A 46 -25.10 -31.91 21.78
CA ALA A 46 -23.84 -31.75 22.50
C ALA A 46 -22.74 -31.20 21.59
N ILE A 47 -22.65 -31.69 20.35
CA ILE A 47 -21.70 -31.19 19.36
C ILE A 47 -22.02 -29.74 18.98
N ALA A 48 -23.30 -29.40 18.75
CA ALA A 48 -23.70 -28.02 18.47
C ALA A 48 -23.31 -27.06 19.61
N GLN A 49 -23.50 -27.49 20.87
CA GLN A 49 -23.08 -26.70 22.03
C GLN A 49 -21.55 -26.53 22.11
N GLN A 50 -20.77 -27.57 21.77
CA GLN A 50 -19.32 -27.49 21.74
C GLN A 50 -18.81 -26.46 20.71
N ILE A 51 -19.46 -26.40 19.55
CA ILE A 51 -19.18 -25.37 18.54
C ILE A 51 -19.48 -23.98 19.09
N SER A 52 -20.66 -23.78 19.69
CA SER A 52 -20.98 -22.47 20.31
C SER A 52 -19.92 -22.02 21.30
N ASN A 53 -19.44 -22.93 22.17
CA ASN A 53 -18.37 -22.60 23.11
C ASN A 53 -17.05 -22.22 22.41
N SER A 54 -16.72 -22.91 21.31
CA SER A 54 -15.50 -22.63 20.54
C SER A 54 -15.58 -21.29 19.80
N LEU A 55 -16.77 -20.89 19.35
CA LEU A 55 -17.03 -19.57 18.79
C LEU A 55 -16.92 -18.47 19.85
N ASP A 56 -17.43 -18.72 21.06
CA ASP A 56 -17.33 -17.78 22.18
C ASP A 56 -15.86 -17.59 22.59
N ASP A 57 -15.08 -18.67 22.68
CA ASP A 57 -13.65 -18.61 23.00
C ASP A 57 -12.85 -17.82 21.95
N PHE A 58 -13.16 -18.00 20.67
CA PHE A 58 -12.52 -17.25 19.60
C PHE A 58 -12.95 -15.76 19.60
N THR A 59 -14.23 -15.48 19.81
CA THR A 59 -14.75 -14.11 19.95
C THR A 59 -14.08 -13.40 21.12
N LYS A 60 -13.99 -14.07 22.27
CA LYS A 60 -13.30 -13.55 23.45
C LYS A 60 -11.81 -13.28 23.18
N THR A 61 -11.13 -14.20 22.48
CA THR A 61 -9.72 -14.00 22.08
C THR A 61 -9.55 -12.75 21.21
N ILE A 62 -10.53 -12.45 20.35
CA ILE A 62 -10.53 -11.24 19.52
C ILE A 62 -10.79 -9.98 20.36
N GLU A 63 -11.76 -10.01 21.27
CA GLU A 63 -12.15 -8.86 22.09
C GLU A 63 -11.10 -8.48 23.13
N GLU A 64 -10.43 -9.47 23.73
CA GLU A 64 -9.34 -9.28 24.69
C GLU A 64 -7.99 -8.99 24.02
N GLY A 65 -7.89 -9.20 22.71
CA GLY A 65 -6.67 -9.01 21.93
C GLY A 65 -6.39 -7.55 21.61
N GLU A 66 -5.14 -7.13 21.81
CA GLU A 66 -4.66 -5.83 21.32
C GLU A 66 -4.24 -5.90 19.85
N LEU A 67 -4.43 -4.80 19.12
CA LEU A 67 -3.97 -4.68 17.74
C LEU A 67 -2.44 -4.48 17.70
N PRO A 68 -1.70 -5.27 16.89
CA PRO A 68 -0.26 -5.08 16.75
C PRO A 68 0.12 -3.72 16.16
N ASN A 69 1.38 -3.32 16.34
CA ASN A 69 1.90 -2.01 15.92
C ASN A 69 2.83 -2.07 14.70
N ASP A 70 3.11 -3.25 14.17
CA ASP A 70 3.96 -3.47 13.01
C ASP A 70 3.28 -4.35 11.95
N VAL A 71 3.78 -4.29 10.72
CA VAL A 71 3.19 -4.97 9.55
C VAL A 71 3.22 -6.49 9.72
N ASP A 72 4.35 -7.05 10.12
CA ASP A 72 4.56 -8.50 10.20
C ASP A 72 3.65 -9.14 11.24
N SER A 73 3.61 -8.58 12.45
CA SER A 73 2.75 -9.08 13.53
C SER A 73 1.27 -8.92 13.21
N THR A 74 0.87 -7.82 12.56
CA THR A 74 -0.52 -7.60 12.12
C THR A 74 -0.92 -8.61 11.04
N GLN A 75 -0.05 -8.89 10.07
CA GLN A 75 -0.28 -9.88 9.03
C GLN A 75 -0.40 -11.29 9.63
N GLN A 76 0.52 -11.68 10.51
CA GLN A 76 0.48 -12.98 11.19
C GLN A 76 -0.80 -13.15 12.01
N LEU A 77 -1.25 -12.10 12.70
CA LEU A 77 -2.50 -12.13 13.45
C LEU A 77 -3.71 -12.34 12.52
N LEU A 78 -3.76 -11.62 11.39
CA LEU A 78 -4.80 -11.78 10.38
C LEU A 78 -4.83 -13.20 9.81
N ASP A 79 -3.68 -13.76 9.48
CA ASP A 79 -3.56 -15.12 8.93
C ASP A 79 -4.01 -16.16 9.97
N LYS A 80 -3.55 -16.02 11.21
CA LYS A 80 -3.95 -16.89 12.33
C LYS A 80 -5.45 -16.86 12.54
N HIS A 81 -6.05 -15.68 12.63
CA HIS A 81 -7.48 -15.54 12.86
C HIS A 81 -8.30 -16.05 11.67
N THR A 82 -7.81 -15.85 10.44
CA THR A 82 -8.45 -16.36 9.21
C THR A 82 -8.45 -17.89 9.19
N LEU A 83 -7.36 -18.52 9.63
CA LEU A 83 -7.27 -19.97 9.76
C LEU A 83 -8.29 -20.49 10.78
N ILE A 84 -8.33 -19.90 11.98
CA ILE A 84 -9.28 -20.30 13.05
C ILE A 84 -10.73 -20.13 12.56
N TYR A 85 -11.06 -19.00 11.94
CA TYR A 85 -12.38 -18.79 11.32
C TYR A 85 -12.70 -19.88 10.29
N SER A 86 -11.77 -20.20 9.39
CA SER A 86 -12.00 -21.21 8.36
C SER A 86 -12.24 -22.60 8.94
N ASP A 87 -11.54 -22.96 10.01
CA ASP A 87 -11.69 -24.27 10.65
C ASP A 87 -13.01 -24.34 11.43
N LEU A 88 -13.36 -23.32 12.23
CA LEU A 88 -14.66 -23.23 12.91
C LEU A 88 -15.82 -23.24 11.91
N LYS A 89 -15.68 -22.55 10.77
CA LYS A 89 -16.67 -22.56 9.69
C LYS A 89 -16.90 -23.97 9.14
N LYS A 90 -15.82 -24.73 8.90
CA LYS A 90 -15.93 -26.12 8.44
C LYS A 90 -16.62 -27.00 9.48
N GLU A 91 -16.30 -26.81 10.76
CA GLU A 91 -16.93 -27.55 11.86
C GLU A 91 -18.44 -27.30 11.90
N ILE A 92 -18.87 -26.02 11.85
CA ILE A 92 -20.30 -25.66 11.80
C ILE A 92 -21.02 -26.37 10.64
N LEU A 93 -20.45 -26.27 9.43
CA LEU A 93 -21.04 -26.88 8.23
C LEU A 93 -21.09 -28.41 8.32
N SER A 94 -20.07 -29.03 8.90
CA SER A 94 -20.04 -30.47 9.13
C SER A 94 -21.13 -30.91 10.11
N VAL A 95 -21.39 -30.10 11.14
CA VAL A 95 -22.42 -30.40 12.15
C VAL A 95 -23.82 -30.15 11.62
N ALA A 96 -24.00 -29.10 10.80
CA ALA A 96 -25.25 -28.88 10.08
C ALA A 96 -25.58 -30.08 9.18
N LYS A 97 -24.60 -30.55 8.40
CA LYS A 97 -24.75 -31.76 7.58
C LYS A 97 -25.10 -32.99 8.42
N HIS A 98 -24.44 -33.20 9.56
CA HIS A 98 -24.78 -34.29 10.46
C HIS A 98 -26.23 -34.21 10.96
N GLY A 99 -26.71 -33.01 11.29
CA GLY A 99 -28.10 -32.78 11.68
C GLY A 99 -29.11 -33.03 10.54
N GLU A 100 -28.77 -32.68 9.30
CA GLU A 100 -29.57 -32.97 8.10
C GLU A 100 -29.66 -34.49 7.84
N ASP A 101 -28.53 -35.19 7.93
CA ASP A 101 -28.46 -36.66 7.79
C ASP A 101 -29.29 -37.34 8.89
N LEU A 102 -29.20 -36.86 10.13
CA LEU A 102 -30.01 -37.34 11.26
C LEU A 102 -31.50 -37.10 11.02
N LEU A 103 -31.89 -35.90 10.59
CA LEU A 103 -33.27 -35.56 10.28
C LEU A 103 -33.84 -36.49 9.20
N SER A 104 -33.05 -36.74 8.15
CA SER A 104 -33.42 -37.62 7.04
C SER A 104 -33.60 -39.06 7.51
N SER A 105 -32.67 -39.59 8.31
CA SER A 105 -32.75 -40.92 8.93
C SER A 105 -34.01 -41.09 9.80
N ILE A 106 -34.35 -40.08 10.62
CA ILE A 106 -35.56 -40.12 11.45
C ILE A 106 -36.83 -40.14 10.58
N LYS A 107 -36.88 -39.32 9.53
CA LYS A 107 -38.02 -39.25 8.58
C LYS A 107 -38.17 -40.56 7.80
N GLU A 108 -37.08 -41.14 7.30
CA GLU A 108 -37.09 -42.42 6.59
C GLU A 108 -37.58 -43.58 7.47
N LYS A 109 -37.08 -43.68 8.70
CA LYS A 109 -37.53 -44.71 9.66
C LYS A 109 -39.02 -44.59 9.97
N LYS A 110 -39.54 -43.37 10.12
CA LYS A 110 -40.97 -43.14 10.28
C LYS A 110 -41.78 -43.52 9.04
N LEU A 111 -41.30 -43.16 7.85
CA LEU A 111 -41.97 -43.52 6.61
C LEU A 111 -42.04 -45.05 6.44
N ALA A 112 -40.98 -45.77 6.80
CA ALA A 112 -40.97 -47.23 6.81
C ALA A 112 -41.99 -47.84 7.80
N MET A 113 -42.25 -47.17 8.93
CA MET A 113 -43.22 -47.63 9.94
C MET A 113 -44.69 -47.34 9.58
N TYR A 114 -44.97 -46.17 8.99
CA TYR A 114 -46.34 -45.68 8.76
C TYR A 114 -46.77 -45.68 7.29
N GLY A 115 -45.85 -45.94 6.35
CA GLY A 115 -46.10 -46.03 4.91
C GLY A 115 -46.33 -44.68 4.21
N ASP A 116 -46.91 -43.70 4.90
CA ASP A 116 -47.18 -42.35 4.39
C ASP A 116 -47.01 -41.30 5.50
N GLU A 117 -46.54 -40.10 5.14
CA GLU A 117 -46.33 -38.98 6.07
C GLU A 117 -47.66 -38.49 6.66
N SER A 118 -48.78 -38.61 5.93
CA SER A 118 -50.11 -38.20 6.41
C SER A 118 -50.64 -39.06 7.57
N GLN A 119 -50.04 -40.24 7.76
CA GLN A 119 -50.39 -41.19 8.81
C GLN A 119 -49.46 -41.10 10.01
N PHE A 120 -48.49 -40.17 9.99
CA PHE A 120 -47.64 -39.94 11.14
C PHE A 120 -48.48 -39.46 12.32
N PRO A 121 -48.47 -40.15 13.46
CA PRO A 121 -48.91 -39.52 14.70
C PRO A 121 -47.98 -38.31 14.92
N ASP A 122 -48.59 -37.19 15.34
CA ASP A 122 -48.06 -35.84 15.63
C ASP A 122 -46.52 -35.65 15.47
N PRO A 123 -46.00 -34.56 14.87
CA PRO A 123 -44.56 -34.43 14.58
C PRO A 123 -43.76 -34.80 15.83
N SER A 124 -43.01 -35.92 15.75
CA SER A 124 -42.34 -36.46 16.94
C SER A 124 -41.42 -35.38 17.48
N GLY A 125 -41.47 -35.14 18.80
CA GLY A 125 -40.66 -34.09 19.43
C GLY A 125 -39.17 -34.10 19.04
N ASN A 126 -38.63 -35.27 18.66
CA ASN A 126 -37.27 -35.41 18.12
C ASN A 126 -37.07 -34.72 16.76
N ILE A 127 -38.01 -34.85 15.81
CA ILE A 127 -37.94 -34.17 14.49
C ILE A 127 -37.92 -32.67 14.69
N PHE A 128 -38.88 -32.15 15.48
CA PHE A 128 -38.95 -30.73 15.78
C PHE A 128 -37.69 -30.24 16.52
N ALA A 129 -37.12 -31.04 17.42
CA ALA A 129 -35.89 -30.70 18.12
C ALA A 129 -34.69 -30.61 17.16
N VAL A 130 -34.53 -31.56 16.23
CA VAL A 130 -33.47 -31.53 15.22
C VAL A 130 -33.65 -30.33 14.28
N GLU A 131 -34.86 -30.10 13.74
CA GLU A 131 -35.16 -28.97 12.87
C GLU A 131 -34.88 -27.63 13.55
N ARG A 132 -35.28 -27.49 14.82
CA ARG A 132 -35.00 -26.29 15.61
C ARG A 132 -33.50 -26.08 15.84
N LEU A 133 -32.76 -27.14 16.17
CA LEU A 133 -31.31 -27.06 16.36
C LEU A 133 -30.58 -26.69 15.06
N LEU A 134 -31.03 -27.20 13.90
CA LEU A 134 -30.50 -26.82 12.59
C LEU A 134 -30.72 -25.32 12.31
N VAL A 135 -31.92 -24.80 12.56
CA VAL A 135 -32.23 -23.37 12.41
C VAL A 135 -31.37 -22.51 13.36
N GLN A 136 -31.15 -22.97 14.59
CA GLN A 136 -30.26 -22.28 15.53
C GLN A 136 -28.82 -22.26 15.03
N LEU A 137 -28.32 -23.39 14.51
CA LEU A 137 -26.97 -23.51 13.99
C LEU A 137 -26.75 -22.63 12.75
N GLU A 138 -27.74 -22.54 11.85
CA GLU A 138 -27.74 -21.60 10.72
C GLU A 138 -27.67 -20.14 11.21
N GLY A 139 -28.47 -19.79 12.22
CA GLY A 139 -28.43 -18.46 12.84
C GLY A 139 -27.07 -18.14 13.47
N THR A 140 -26.47 -19.09 14.17
CA THR A 140 -25.13 -18.98 14.75
C THR A 140 -24.05 -18.83 13.68
N GLU A 141 -24.13 -19.62 12.61
CA GLU A 141 -23.22 -19.55 11.47
C GLU A 141 -23.21 -18.17 10.83
N LYS A 142 -24.40 -17.61 10.58
CA LYS A 142 -24.54 -16.30 9.98
C LYS A 142 -24.03 -15.19 10.89
N ALA A 143 -24.37 -15.25 12.17
CA ALA A 143 -23.88 -14.28 13.15
C ALA A 143 -22.35 -14.30 13.25
N PHE A 144 -21.76 -15.49 13.17
CA PHE A 144 -20.31 -15.66 13.16
C PHE A 144 -19.65 -15.09 11.90
N ASP A 145 -20.26 -15.30 10.73
CA ASP A 145 -19.80 -14.68 9.48
C ASP A 145 -19.86 -13.15 9.53
N ASP A 146 -20.97 -12.58 9.97
CA ASP A 146 -21.14 -11.13 10.08
C ASP A 146 -20.09 -10.52 11.04
N PHE A 147 -19.87 -11.17 12.19
CA PHE A 147 -18.81 -10.80 13.13
C PHE A 147 -17.42 -10.87 12.50
N TRP A 148 -17.10 -11.96 11.81
CA TRP A 148 -15.81 -12.16 11.15
C TRP A 148 -15.56 -11.15 10.03
N GLN A 149 -16.57 -10.83 9.21
CA GLN A 149 -16.45 -9.83 8.16
C GLN A 149 -16.09 -8.46 8.76
N PHE A 150 -16.76 -8.07 9.84
CA PHE A 150 -16.44 -6.83 10.54
C PHE A 150 -15.02 -6.85 11.13
N HIS A 151 -14.66 -7.89 11.87
CA HIS A 151 -13.34 -8.01 12.50
C HIS A 151 -12.19 -8.06 11.49
N SER A 152 -12.30 -8.92 10.49
CA SER A 152 -11.27 -9.08 9.45
C SER A 152 -11.11 -7.81 8.61
N SER A 153 -12.19 -7.08 8.34
CA SER A 153 -12.14 -5.77 7.70
C SER A 153 -11.37 -4.75 8.54
N LYS A 154 -11.68 -4.64 9.84
CA LYS A 154 -10.96 -3.77 10.79
C LYS A 154 -9.47 -4.11 10.85
N LEU A 155 -9.12 -5.40 10.88
CA LEU A 155 -7.73 -5.85 10.96
C LEU A 155 -6.97 -5.60 9.64
N ARG A 156 -7.61 -5.75 8.48
CA ARG A 156 -7.04 -5.36 7.18
C ARG A 156 -6.78 -3.86 7.10
N HIS A 157 -7.72 -3.03 7.54
CA HIS A 157 -7.49 -1.57 7.59
C HIS A 157 -6.33 -1.20 8.53
N CYS A 158 -6.19 -1.89 9.66
CA CYS A 158 -5.04 -1.72 10.55
C CYS A 158 -3.73 -2.07 9.83
N LEU A 159 -3.70 -3.19 9.12
CA LEU A 159 -2.54 -3.63 8.35
C LEU A 159 -2.16 -2.62 7.26
N ASP A 160 -3.13 -2.10 6.51
CA ASP A 160 -2.89 -1.10 5.47
C ASP A 160 -2.35 0.22 6.06
N LEU A 161 -2.86 0.62 7.23
CA LEU A 161 -2.30 1.74 7.99
C LEU A 161 -0.84 1.46 8.37
N ARG A 162 -0.50 0.27 8.88
CA ARG A 162 0.89 -0.06 9.25
C ARG A 162 1.83 -0.06 8.05
N ARG A 163 1.38 -0.54 6.89
CA ARG A 163 2.14 -0.49 5.64
C ARG A 163 2.41 0.95 5.22
N PHE A 164 1.38 1.79 5.19
CA PHE A 164 1.51 3.21 4.93
C PHE A 164 2.51 3.89 5.89
N GLU A 165 2.42 3.61 7.20
CA GLU A 165 3.32 4.18 8.20
C GLU A 165 4.77 3.73 8.02
N GLN A 166 4.99 2.48 7.61
CA GLN A 166 6.31 1.96 7.29
C GLN A 166 6.87 2.63 6.04
N ASP A 167 6.11 2.68 4.95
CA ASP A 167 6.52 3.33 3.71
C ASP A 167 6.85 4.80 3.92
N PHE A 168 6.04 5.51 4.71
CA PHE A 168 6.31 6.89 5.11
C PHE A 168 7.67 7.02 5.80
N ARG A 169 7.96 6.17 6.81
CA ARG A 169 9.24 6.23 7.54
C ARG A 169 10.42 5.95 6.62
N GLU A 170 10.31 4.96 5.74
CA GLU A 170 11.36 4.63 4.78
C GLU A 170 11.64 5.80 3.82
N LEU A 171 10.58 6.39 3.25
CA LEU A 171 10.71 7.53 2.35
C LEU A 171 11.24 8.78 3.06
N GLN A 172 10.85 9.00 4.31
CA GLN A 172 11.36 10.12 5.11
C GLN A 172 12.89 10.05 5.25
N VAL A 173 13.42 8.87 5.61
CA VAL A 173 14.87 8.64 5.73
C VAL A 173 15.57 8.82 4.38
N LYS A 174 14.98 8.30 3.29
CA LYS A 174 15.54 8.46 1.95
C LYS A 174 15.57 9.90 1.50
N PHE A 175 14.48 10.65 1.67
CA PHE A 175 14.44 12.06 1.29
C PHE A 175 15.38 12.93 2.12
N GLU A 176 15.51 12.65 3.42
CA GLU A 176 16.53 13.33 4.25
C GLU A 176 17.94 13.07 3.69
N SER A 177 18.27 11.82 3.36
CA SER A 177 19.54 11.46 2.73
C SER A 177 19.73 12.16 1.37
N HIS A 178 18.68 12.24 0.55
CA HIS A 178 18.76 12.86 -0.77
C HIS A 178 18.99 14.37 -0.66
N LEU A 179 18.24 15.05 0.21
CA LEU A 179 18.40 16.46 0.48
C LEU A 179 19.80 16.77 1.02
N LYS A 180 20.30 15.95 1.96
CA LYS A 180 21.67 16.07 2.46
C LYS A 180 22.71 15.92 1.34
N THR A 181 22.55 14.91 0.49
CA THR A 181 23.45 14.68 -0.65
C THR A 181 23.50 15.88 -1.58
N ILE A 182 22.35 16.52 -1.87
CA ILE A 182 22.30 17.72 -2.71
C ILE A 182 22.97 18.91 -2.01
N SER A 183 22.74 19.08 -0.71
CA SER A 183 23.33 20.18 0.08
C SER A 183 24.85 20.06 0.22
N GLU A 184 25.39 18.85 0.24
CA GLU A 184 26.83 18.58 0.35
C GLU A 184 27.52 18.50 -1.03
N ALA A 185 26.77 18.50 -2.13
CA ALA A 185 27.30 18.33 -3.46
C ALA A 185 28.06 19.57 -3.93
N VAL A 186 29.29 19.36 -4.43
CA VAL A 186 30.19 20.40 -4.94
C VAL A 186 29.48 21.34 -5.93
N GLU A 187 29.51 22.64 -5.66
CA GLU A 187 28.76 23.65 -6.42
C GLU A 187 29.55 24.29 -7.58
N SER A 188 30.88 24.13 -7.59
CA SER A 188 31.75 24.77 -8.57
C SER A 188 32.78 23.82 -9.16
N GLY A 189 33.13 24.08 -10.42
CA GLY A 189 34.23 23.46 -11.15
C GLY A 189 34.94 24.54 -11.95
N GLU A 190 36.24 24.34 -12.21
CA GLU A 190 37.09 25.37 -12.83
C GLU A 190 37.17 25.24 -14.36
N THR A 191 36.69 24.14 -14.92
CA THR A 191 36.71 23.85 -16.37
C THR A 191 35.35 23.41 -16.88
N VAL A 192 35.08 23.62 -18.17
CA VAL A 192 33.84 23.18 -18.83
C VAL A 192 33.63 21.66 -18.66
N GLU A 193 34.67 20.85 -18.86
CA GLU A 193 34.59 19.38 -18.71
C GLU A 193 34.25 18.98 -17.25
N SER A 194 34.81 19.68 -16.26
CA SER A 194 34.49 19.42 -14.85
C SER A 194 33.04 19.75 -14.54
N ILE A 195 32.49 20.86 -15.07
CA ILE A 195 31.08 21.20 -14.88
C ILE A 195 30.17 20.21 -15.61
N ASP A 196 30.53 19.80 -16.83
CA ASP A 196 29.78 18.80 -17.59
C ASP A 196 29.70 17.45 -16.83
N GLN A 197 30.80 17.05 -16.18
CA GLN A 197 30.81 15.90 -15.29
C GLN A 197 29.85 16.07 -14.10
N LEU A 198 29.84 17.24 -13.44
CA LEU A 198 28.92 17.53 -12.32
C LEU A 198 27.45 17.54 -12.76
N ILE A 199 27.14 18.05 -13.96
CA ILE A 199 25.79 18.00 -14.54
C ILE A 199 25.39 16.55 -14.80
N ARG A 200 26.27 15.74 -15.40
CA ARG A 200 26.02 14.30 -15.63
C ARG A 200 25.75 13.56 -14.31
N GLN A 201 26.57 13.78 -13.29
CA GLN A 201 26.38 13.19 -11.97
C GLN A 201 25.06 13.62 -11.33
N THR A 202 24.73 14.91 -11.40
CA THR A 202 23.47 15.45 -10.86
C THR A 202 22.25 14.83 -11.56
N ARG A 203 22.29 14.65 -12.89
CA ARG A 203 21.21 13.98 -13.65
C ARG A 203 21.07 12.50 -13.33
N VAL A 204 22.17 11.79 -13.08
CA VAL A 204 22.11 10.39 -12.63
C VAL A 204 21.47 10.31 -11.25
N PHE A 205 21.85 11.21 -10.34
CA PHE A 205 21.27 11.29 -9.01
C PHE A 205 19.79 11.71 -9.02
N GLU A 206 19.40 12.63 -9.90
CA GLU A 206 18.00 13.01 -10.16
C GLU A 206 17.16 11.79 -10.55
N LYS A 207 17.64 10.93 -11.45
CA LYS A 207 16.94 9.69 -11.82
C LYS A 207 16.71 8.76 -10.63
N LEU A 208 17.66 8.67 -9.70
CA LEU A 208 17.49 7.91 -8.46
C LEU A 208 16.39 8.54 -7.59
N CYS A 209 16.42 9.86 -7.44
CA CYS A 209 15.42 10.60 -6.66
C CYS A 209 14.00 10.45 -7.23
N ILE A 210 13.86 10.45 -8.57
CA ILE A 210 12.57 10.30 -9.25
C ILE A 210 11.89 8.98 -8.84
N GLY A 211 12.63 7.87 -8.72
CA GLY A 211 12.04 6.61 -8.29
C GLY A 211 11.44 6.66 -6.87
N ASP A 212 12.08 7.37 -5.94
CA ASP A 212 11.53 7.58 -4.59
C ASP A 212 10.41 8.64 -4.56
N ILE A 213 10.42 9.60 -5.49
CA ILE A 213 9.33 10.58 -5.67
C ILE A 213 8.07 9.88 -6.18
N ASP A 214 8.18 9.03 -7.19
CA ASP A 214 7.06 8.25 -7.74
C ASP A 214 6.47 7.33 -6.65
N ARG A 215 7.33 6.65 -5.88
CA ARG A 215 6.90 5.87 -4.71
C ARG A 215 6.20 6.74 -3.66
N ALA A 216 6.65 7.97 -3.43
CA ALA A 216 5.97 8.88 -2.51
C ALA A 216 4.57 9.26 -3.00
N ASP A 217 4.36 9.43 -4.31
CA ASP A 217 3.03 9.70 -4.88
C ASP A 217 2.08 8.51 -4.70
N GLU A 218 2.58 7.27 -4.83
CA GLU A 218 1.82 6.05 -4.51
C GLU A 218 1.43 6.00 -3.03
N VAL A 219 2.36 6.32 -2.12
CA VAL A 219 2.11 6.33 -0.67
C VAL A 219 1.13 7.43 -0.28
N ILE A 220 1.22 8.61 -0.90
CA ILE A 220 0.26 9.70 -0.72
C ILE A 220 -1.14 9.26 -1.16
N SER A 221 -1.25 8.64 -2.34
CA SER A 221 -2.52 8.12 -2.86
C SER A 221 -3.12 7.07 -1.92
N SER A 222 -2.31 6.12 -1.44
CA SER A 222 -2.71 5.12 -0.45
C SER A 222 -3.19 5.78 0.86
N GLY A 223 -2.47 6.77 1.37
CA GLY A 223 -2.89 7.56 2.53
C GLY A 223 -4.21 8.30 2.30
N GLN A 224 -4.44 8.88 1.12
CA GLN A 224 -5.71 9.51 0.76
C GLN A 224 -6.88 8.51 0.77
N HIS A 225 -6.65 7.29 0.28
CA HIS A 225 -7.62 6.21 0.33
C HIS A 225 -7.92 5.81 1.78
N LEU A 226 -6.91 5.65 2.63
CA LEU A 226 -7.09 5.35 4.05
C LEU A 226 -7.94 6.41 4.77
N VAL A 227 -7.73 7.68 4.47
CA VAL A 227 -8.50 8.80 5.04
C VAL A 227 -10.00 8.75 4.68
N ASN A 228 -10.34 8.16 3.53
CA ASN A 228 -11.72 7.97 3.11
C ASN A 228 -12.40 6.77 3.80
N ILE A 229 -11.62 5.88 4.44
CA ILE A 229 -12.13 4.75 5.20
C ILE A 229 -12.39 5.21 6.64
N ASN A 230 -13.66 5.20 7.09
CA ASN A 230 -14.09 5.69 8.41
C ASN A 230 -13.38 5.07 9.62
N SER A 231 -12.64 3.96 9.45
CA SER A 231 -11.94 3.27 10.53
C SER A 231 -10.50 3.75 10.76
N CYS A 232 -9.94 4.58 9.87
CA CYS A 232 -8.57 5.08 9.98
C CYS A 232 -8.52 6.50 10.57
N PRO A 233 -7.64 6.80 11.55
CA PRO A 233 -7.55 8.13 12.12
C PRO A 233 -6.98 9.14 11.09
N ARG A 234 -7.85 10.01 10.56
CA ARG A 234 -7.47 11.09 9.63
C ARG A 234 -6.30 11.93 10.14
N GLU A 235 -6.34 12.25 11.43
CA GLU A 235 -5.35 13.08 12.13
C GLU A 235 -3.95 12.45 12.14
N CYS A 236 -3.83 11.13 11.97
CA CYS A 236 -2.53 10.44 11.90
C CYS A 236 -1.98 10.33 10.47
N VAL A 237 -2.85 10.34 9.46
CA VAL A 237 -2.49 10.08 8.05
C VAL A 237 -2.27 11.38 7.28
N GLU A 238 -3.18 12.36 7.40
CA GLU A 238 -3.10 13.61 6.64
C GLU A 238 -1.80 14.40 6.84
N PRO A 239 -1.25 14.54 8.07
CA PRO A 239 0.01 15.24 8.26
C PRO A 239 1.18 14.55 7.56
N LYS A 240 1.18 13.21 7.51
CA LYS A 240 2.22 12.42 6.84
C LYS A 240 2.17 12.59 5.33
N CYS A 241 0.98 12.56 4.73
CA CYS A 241 0.81 12.86 3.30
C CYS A 241 1.26 14.29 2.97
N THR A 242 0.85 15.26 3.79
CA THR A 242 1.24 16.67 3.62
C THR A 242 2.75 16.84 3.68
N GLU A 243 3.42 16.15 4.61
CA GLU A 243 4.87 16.19 4.74
C GLU A 243 5.58 15.55 3.55
N LEU A 244 5.11 14.39 3.06
CA LEU A 244 5.66 13.79 1.83
C LEU A 244 5.52 14.74 0.63
N ILE A 245 4.35 15.37 0.44
CA ILE A 245 4.15 16.37 -0.62
C ILE A 245 5.16 17.52 -0.49
N ARG A 246 5.33 18.04 0.74
CA ARG A 246 6.23 19.16 1.01
C ARG A 246 7.68 18.79 0.68
N VAL A 247 8.16 17.65 1.16
CA VAL A 247 9.54 17.19 0.98
C VAL A 247 9.82 16.81 -0.47
N ARG A 248 8.87 16.13 -1.13
CA ARG A 248 8.93 15.82 -2.58
C ARG A 248 9.11 17.09 -3.42
N ASN A 249 8.27 18.11 -3.19
CA ASN A 249 8.35 19.38 -3.91
C ASN A 249 9.67 20.11 -3.64
N LEU A 250 10.14 20.09 -2.38
CA LEU A 250 11.42 20.68 -2.01
C LEU A 250 12.59 19.98 -2.73
N LEU A 251 12.57 18.65 -2.81
CA LEU A 251 13.62 17.88 -3.49
C LEU A 251 13.67 18.21 -4.99
N LEU A 252 12.52 18.26 -5.65
CA LEU A 252 12.40 18.64 -7.07
C LEU A 252 12.94 20.07 -7.32
N ASP A 253 12.56 21.03 -6.48
CA ASP A 253 13.04 22.42 -6.57
C ASP A 253 14.56 22.50 -6.42
N ARG A 254 15.13 21.75 -5.46
CA ARG A 254 16.59 21.71 -5.22
C ARG A 254 17.36 21.09 -6.38
N LEU A 255 16.88 19.98 -6.94
CA LEU A 255 17.48 19.33 -8.12
C LEU A 255 17.46 20.27 -9.33
N THR A 256 16.30 20.88 -9.60
CA THR A 256 16.11 21.82 -10.71
C THR A 256 17.07 23.00 -10.60
N LYS A 257 17.08 23.68 -9.44
CA LYS A 257 17.97 24.83 -9.20
C LYS A 257 19.44 24.48 -9.34
N ARG A 258 19.85 23.28 -8.90
CA ARG A 258 21.23 22.82 -9.05
C ARG A 258 21.62 22.63 -10.51
N ILE A 259 20.77 22.00 -11.32
CA ILE A 259 21.03 21.82 -12.75
C ILE A 259 21.08 23.17 -13.48
N GLU A 260 20.16 24.08 -13.16
CA GLU A 260 20.15 25.45 -13.70
C GLU A 260 21.44 26.20 -13.36
N ALA A 261 21.85 26.16 -12.09
CA ALA A 261 23.08 26.82 -11.64
C ALA A 261 24.33 26.26 -12.33
N LEU A 262 24.48 24.94 -12.40
CA LEU A 262 25.62 24.32 -13.10
C LEU A 262 25.62 24.66 -14.59
N THR A 263 24.45 24.68 -15.24
CA THR A 263 24.32 25.03 -16.66
C THR A 263 24.69 26.50 -16.92
N ALA A 264 24.30 27.40 -16.03
CA ALA A 264 24.70 28.81 -16.07
C ALA A 264 26.23 28.96 -15.92
N THR A 265 26.82 28.27 -14.94
CA THR A 265 28.28 28.27 -14.71
C THR A 265 29.03 27.70 -15.92
N ARG A 266 28.55 26.60 -16.52
CA ARG A 266 29.13 26.02 -17.74
C ARG A 266 29.18 27.04 -18.87
N THR A 267 28.06 27.73 -19.10
CA THR A 267 27.92 28.74 -20.16
C THR A 267 28.89 29.91 -19.93
N LEU A 268 29.10 30.31 -18.67
CA LEU A 268 30.05 31.35 -18.32
C LEU A 268 31.50 30.90 -18.58
N LEU A 269 31.89 29.70 -18.16
CA LEU A 269 33.23 29.15 -18.40
C LEU A 269 33.53 29.01 -19.89
N GLU A 270 32.59 28.50 -20.68
CA GLU A 270 32.75 28.37 -22.13
C GLU A 270 33.00 29.74 -22.81
N ARG A 271 32.35 30.79 -22.33
CA ARG A 271 32.60 32.16 -22.81
C ARG A 271 33.97 32.68 -22.41
N ILE A 272 34.41 32.39 -21.18
CA ILE A 272 35.75 32.76 -20.69
C ILE A 272 36.82 32.04 -21.50
N ASP A 273 36.66 30.73 -21.75
CA ASP A 273 37.60 29.94 -22.56
C ASP A 273 37.69 30.48 -23.99
N ASN A 274 36.56 30.79 -24.62
CA ASN A 274 36.53 31.39 -25.96
C ASN A 274 37.22 32.77 -25.98
N ALA A 275 37.00 33.61 -24.97
CA ALA A 275 37.64 34.91 -24.86
C ALA A 275 39.16 34.79 -24.64
N ASN A 276 39.59 33.86 -23.77
CA ASN A 276 41.00 33.57 -23.54
C ASN A 276 41.69 33.05 -24.80
N HIS A 277 41.03 32.15 -25.54
CA HIS A 277 41.52 31.66 -26.82
C HIS A 277 41.67 32.78 -27.84
N TRP A 278 40.66 33.66 -27.96
CA TRP A 278 40.73 34.84 -28.82
C TRP A 278 41.90 35.76 -28.45
N CYS A 279 42.08 36.07 -27.17
CA CYS A 279 43.21 36.86 -26.68
C CYS A 279 44.56 36.20 -27.01
N ALA A 280 44.68 34.89 -26.85
CA ALA A 280 45.90 34.14 -27.19
C ALA A 280 46.25 34.26 -28.68
N THR A 281 45.25 34.09 -29.56
CA THR A 281 45.41 34.30 -31.01
C THR A 281 45.84 35.73 -31.33
N GLY A 282 45.29 36.73 -30.65
CA GLY A 282 45.69 38.13 -30.81
C GLY A 282 47.15 38.39 -30.42
N VAL A 283 47.61 37.81 -29.31
CA VAL A 283 49.01 37.86 -28.88
C VAL A 283 49.93 37.21 -29.91
N GLU A 284 49.53 36.06 -30.47
CA GLU A 284 50.28 35.35 -31.50
C GLU A 284 50.40 36.18 -32.80
N ILE A 285 49.30 36.79 -33.25
CA ILE A 285 49.29 37.70 -34.42
C ILE A 285 50.27 38.85 -34.18
N LEU A 286 50.19 39.52 -33.04
CA LEU A 286 51.08 40.66 -32.72
C LEU A 286 52.55 40.23 -32.61
N ALA A 287 52.83 39.08 -32.00
CA ALA A 287 54.19 38.56 -31.85
C ALA A 287 54.80 38.11 -33.20
N SER A 288 53.98 37.68 -34.15
CA SER A 288 54.42 37.22 -35.48
C SER A 288 54.83 38.36 -36.43
N GLN A 289 54.52 39.62 -36.09
CA GLN A 289 54.78 40.78 -36.95
C GLN A 289 56.25 41.17 -36.93
N LYS A 290 56.88 41.15 -38.11
CA LYS A 290 58.28 41.57 -38.28
C LYS A 290 58.35 43.07 -38.55
N ILE A 291 58.07 43.87 -37.51
CA ILE A 291 57.96 45.34 -37.60
C ILE A 291 59.21 45.98 -38.23
N GLU A 292 60.39 45.42 -37.96
CA GLU A 292 61.67 45.88 -38.53
C GLU A 292 61.73 45.80 -40.07
N GLN A 293 60.94 44.91 -40.68
CA GLN A 293 60.91 44.70 -42.14
C GLN A 293 59.91 45.64 -42.83
N CYS A 294 59.00 46.26 -42.09
CA CYS A 294 57.97 47.16 -42.62
C CYS A 294 58.56 48.45 -43.20
N SER A 295 59.71 48.92 -42.70
CA SER A 295 60.38 50.12 -43.23
C SER A 295 60.86 49.97 -44.68
N ASN A 296 60.99 48.72 -45.16
CA ASN A 296 61.52 48.41 -46.50
C ASN A 296 60.43 47.88 -47.47
N SER A 297 59.19 47.67 -47.01
CA SER A 297 58.07 47.25 -47.87
C SER A 297 56.73 47.78 -47.32
N PRO A 298 56.12 48.79 -47.96
CA PRO A 298 54.82 49.31 -47.55
C PRO A 298 53.69 48.29 -47.71
N GLU A 299 53.79 47.37 -48.67
CA GLU A 299 52.81 46.32 -48.90
C GLU A 299 52.75 45.32 -47.73
N LEU A 300 53.89 45.03 -47.10
CA LEU A 300 53.96 44.18 -45.91
C LEU A 300 53.28 44.85 -44.70
N ALA A 301 53.49 46.17 -44.54
CA ALA A 301 52.84 46.95 -43.50
C ALA A 301 51.31 47.01 -43.69
N GLU A 302 50.84 47.22 -44.92
CA GLU A 302 49.41 47.19 -45.23
C GLU A 302 48.79 45.83 -44.93
N ARG A 303 49.49 44.73 -45.23
CA ARG A 303 49.02 43.37 -44.93
C ARG A 303 48.87 43.14 -43.42
N TYR A 304 49.85 43.53 -42.60
CA TYR A 304 49.75 43.40 -41.15
C TYR A 304 48.61 44.27 -40.58
N VAL A 305 48.43 45.49 -41.10
CA VAL A 305 47.30 46.34 -40.69
C VAL A 305 45.96 45.71 -41.06
N LEU A 306 45.86 45.07 -42.23
CA LEU A 306 44.65 44.36 -42.65
C LEU A 306 44.34 43.18 -41.72
N GLU A 307 45.35 42.34 -41.42
CA GLU A 307 45.23 41.18 -40.53
C GLU A 307 44.80 41.57 -39.11
N ILE A 308 45.37 42.65 -38.54
CA ILE A 308 44.95 43.19 -37.24
C ILE A 308 43.50 43.70 -37.31
N LYS A 309 43.12 44.40 -38.39
CA LYS A 309 41.74 44.92 -38.54
C LYS A 309 40.73 43.79 -38.66
N GLU A 310 41.04 42.74 -39.40
CA GLU A 310 40.21 41.54 -39.50
C GLU A 310 40.07 40.85 -38.15
N PHE A 311 41.19 40.64 -37.43
CA PHE A 311 41.16 40.09 -36.08
C PHE A 311 40.33 40.94 -35.10
N ILE A 312 40.51 42.26 -35.07
CA ILE A 312 39.70 43.16 -34.21
C ILE A 312 38.22 43.08 -34.60
N SER A 313 37.90 42.91 -35.89
CA SER A 313 36.50 42.79 -36.32
C SER A 313 35.79 41.55 -35.77
N SER A 314 36.54 40.45 -35.53
CA SER A 314 36.03 39.23 -34.88
C SER A 314 35.72 39.40 -33.38
N SER A 315 36.20 40.47 -32.73
CA SER A 315 35.92 40.72 -31.31
C SER A 315 34.44 41.01 -31.01
N LYS A 316 33.67 41.43 -32.01
CA LYS A 316 32.25 41.79 -31.87
C LYS A 316 31.40 40.62 -31.36
N ASP A 317 31.87 39.40 -31.57
CA ASP A 317 31.20 38.17 -31.14
C ASP A 317 31.20 37.99 -29.61
N PHE A 318 32.06 38.71 -28.88
CA PHE A 318 32.17 38.64 -27.41
C PHE A 318 31.41 39.76 -26.67
N THR A 319 31.07 40.86 -27.36
CA THR A 319 30.48 42.05 -26.73
C THR A 319 28.96 41.99 -26.49
N CYS A 320 28.27 40.99 -27.04
CA CYS A 320 26.82 40.84 -26.84
C CYS A 320 26.52 39.91 -25.66
N ASN A 321 26.01 40.50 -24.57
CA ASN A 321 25.36 39.86 -23.42
C ASN A 321 26.26 39.38 -22.27
N PHE A 322 26.90 40.30 -21.53
CA PHE A 322 27.21 40.06 -20.12
C PHE A 322 25.92 40.24 -19.28
N PRO A 323 25.36 39.18 -18.68
CA PRO A 323 24.33 39.36 -17.67
C PRO A 323 25.02 39.98 -16.44
N LYS A 324 24.63 41.19 -16.05
CA LYS A 324 25.25 41.93 -14.94
C LYS A 324 25.07 41.27 -13.55
N GLU A 325 24.40 40.13 -13.46
CA GLU A 325 23.86 39.61 -12.19
C GLU A 325 24.58 38.37 -11.64
N THR A 326 25.46 37.69 -12.37
CA THR A 326 26.08 36.42 -11.91
C THR A 326 27.58 36.48 -11.62
N ALA A 327 28.20 37.67 -11.66
CA ALA A 327 29.61 37.80 -11.36
C ALA A 327 29.88 37.67 -9.84
N SER A 328 30.68 36.67 -9.45
CA SER A 328 31.34 36.66 -8.14
C SER A 328 32.12 37.97 -7.93
N PRO A 329 32.45 38.36 -6.69
CA PRO A 329 33.24 39.57 -6.43
C PRO A 329 34.55 39.64 -7.24
N GLU A 330 35.15 38.49 -7.54
CA GLU A 330 36.39 38.36 -8.32
C GLU A 330 36.15 38.62 -9.81
N ALA A 331 35.03 38.14 -10.36
CA ALA A 331 34.63 38.42 -11.75
C ALA A 331 34.28 39.91 -11.95
N LYS A 332 33.73 40.59 -10.93
CA LYS A 332 33.52 42.05 -10.97
C LYS A 332 34.84 42.82 -11.01
N ALA A 333 35.87 42.37 -10.31
CA ALA A 333 37.18 43.01 -10.33
C ALA A 333 37.84 42.92 -11.73
N LEU A 334 37.75 41.77 -12.40
CA LEU A 334 38.28 41.58 -13.76
C LEU A 334 37.53 42.41 -14.81
N VAL A 335 36.20 42.48 -14.73
CA VAL A 335 35.39 43.34 -15.62
C VAL A 335 35.70 44.83 -15.40
N THR A 336 35.95 45.25 -14.16
CA THR A 336 36.31 46.64 -13.85
C THR A 336 37.71 46.99 -14.38
N GLN A 337 38.66 46.05 -14.35
CA GLN A 337 39.98 46.23 -14.96
C GLN A 337 39.91 46.28 -16.50
N ALA A 338 39.02 45.50 -17.14
CA ALA A 338 38.82 45.55 -18.59
C ALA A 338 38.06 46.81 -19.07
N SER A 339 37.28 47.45 -18.19
CA SER A 339 36.52 48.67 -18.50
C SER A 339 37.35 49.96 -18.41
N LEU A 340 38.58 49.88 -17.91
CA LEU A 340 39.51 51.00 -17.84
C LEU A 340 40.41 50.99 -19.08
N THR A 341 39.83 51.17 -20.26
CA THR A 341 40.60 51.69 -21.40
C THR A 341 40.93 53.16 -21.12
N PRO A 342 42.21 53.58 -21.10
CA PRO A 342 42.51 55.00 -21.12
C PRO A 342 42.07 55.55 -22.47
N THR A 343 41.10 56.47 -22.46
CA THR A 343 40.85 57.36 -23.59
C THR A 343 42.13 58.17 -23.83
N TYR A 344 42.96 57.72 -24.76
CA TYR A 344 43.93 58.60 -25.39
C TYR A 344 43.19 59.38 -26.47
N SER A 345 42.74 60.58 -26.08
CA SER A 345 42.42 61.71 -26.94
C SER A 345 43.01 62.97 -26.31
#